data_AF-A0A352TAC0-F1
#
_entry.id   AF-A0A352TAC0-F1
#
_cell.length_a   1.000
_cell.length_b   1.000
_cell.length_c   1.000
_cell.angle_alpha   90.00
_cell.angle_beta   90.00
_cell.angle_gamma   90.00
#
_symmetry.space_group_name_H-M   'P 1'
#
loop_
_entity.id
_entity.type
_entity.pdbx_description
1 polymer ?
#
loop_
_entity_poly.entity_id
_entity_poly.type
_entity_poly.pdbx_seq_one_letter_code
_entity_poly.pdbx_strand_id
1 'polypeptide(L)'
;MKKTERSKNPLSGLLLYAKKSGITSFSSLWNIKHALSTEKVGHTGTLDSFADGLLVVLTGSLTHIVPHITGFAKTYKAVVCFGKETDTLDPSGKIISTKKAVTKEEVEAVLPQFTGALMQRPPAYSALHVDGKRASDLVRSGEAVQLEERAVFIYSLALTDFLPASEKDPCSYALLEITCSKGTYIRSLARDIAKALNSAAFVLALRRTAVGPFKLEDAADADSLPDFTISNALKKSNLKEEKKGQRDLILEQKIQNAFMFFTPQLAFDCGFDADILKEDYYTWYTNGRALASKMFVRLPKGPEYTVLEEEAKQSPLGLTALQVTRRLKTDRIAVFYESGDFAGMISCAEKKLSYAFVVQKAKALPYRQISWQEVVQGNFPLEWRKKGCALTVGSFDGVHLGHQALLDSVLAQKNLYKGLVTFTNSVRSSENNYEGDVLSLRQKLSLVPCNFAIVIDFSEDFSRIEGSQFIRMLIQHCGMRFLAEGNDFKCGYKAGCTVDTLKTLSKDLGFEFNLVDDVIVEGERVSSSRIRQAVKQADFVLAQKLLGRPYAYDTSALAFTQEKESAASVWVSATLTGQQVLPHDGMYTVTFSLDGSVVKTACSISDGGKTLHLLVKDEAEAKRIQELTFVSLSA
;
A
#
# COMPACT_ATOMS: atom_id res chain seq x y z
N MET A 1 -19.52 -13.49 15.36
CA MET A 1 -18.58 -12.88 14.39
C MET A 1 -17.76 -14.00 13.77
N LYS A 2 -18.09 -14.44 12.55
CA LYS A 2 -17.32 -15.47 11.86
C LYS A 2 -16.06 -14.84 11.27
N LYS A 3 -14.90 -15.45 11.53
CA LYS A 3 -13.59 -15.10 10.96
C LYS A 3 -13.70 -15.18 9.43
N THR A 4 -13.48 -14.06 8.75
CA THR A 4 -13.29 -13.99 7.29
C THR A 4 -12.16 -14.94 6.88
N GLU A 5 -12.36 -15.71 5.81
CA GLU A 5 -11.32 -16.58 5.27
C GLU A 5 -10.13 -15.76 4.77
N ARG A 6 -8.95 -16.19 5.21
CA ARG A 6 -7.71 -15.42 5.26
C ARG A 6 -6.97 -15.51 3.92
N SER A 7 -6.47 -14.38 3.42
CA SER A 7 -5.42 -14.39 2.41
C SER A 7 -4.22 -15.18 2.94
N LYS A 8 -3.84 -16.26 2.23
CA LYS A 8 -2.69 -17.10 2.60
C LYS A 8 -1.34 -16.39 2.45
N ASN A 9 -1.28 -15.21 1.81
CA ASN A 9 -0.08 -14.37 1.67
C ASN A 9 -0.42 -12.88 1.81
N PRO A 10 -0.30 -12.29 3.01
CA PRO A 10 -0.55 -10.86 3.21
C PRO A 10 0.50 -10.00 2.49
N LEU A 11 0.03 -8.92 1.87
CA LEU A 11 0.88 -7.91 1.22
C LEU A 11 1.97 -7.44 2.20
N SER A 12 3.24 -7.59 1.81
CA SER A 12 4.40 -7.31 2.66
C SER A 12 5.12 -6.06 2.16
N GLY A 13 5.15 -5.01 2.97
CA GLY A 13 5.70 -3.72 2.61
C GLY A 13 5.80 -2.77 3.79
N LEU A 14 6.24 -1.55 3.50
CA LEU A 14 6.40 -0.46 4.44
C LEU A 14 5.50 0.69 4.01
N LEU A 15 4.89 1.36 4.99
CA LEU A 15 4.05 2.53 4.79
C LEU A 15 4.48 3.60 5.78
N LEU A 16 4.69 4.82 5.27
CA LEU A 16 4.82 6.02 6.08
C LEU A 16 3.43 6.61 6.25
N TYR A 17 2.96 6.78 7.49
CA TYR A 17 1.60 7.23 7.77
C TYR A 17 1.59 8.42 8.71
N ALA A 18 0.89 9.49 8.34
CA ALA A 18 0.67 10.66 9.18
C ALA A 18 -0.48 10.40 10.16
N LYS A 19 -0.15 9.98 11.38
CA LYS A 19 -1.16 9.82 12.43
C LYS A 19 -1.70 11.20 12.84
N LYS A 20 -3.02 11.35 12.89
CA LYS A 20 -3.71 12.53 13.45
C LYS A 20 -3.70 12.52 14.98
N SER A 21 -3.81 13.70 15.58
CA SER A 21 -3.98 13.85 17.04
C SER A 21 -5.40 13.41 17.46
N GLY A 22 -5.55 12.94 18.70
CA GLY A 22 -6.81 12.48 19.27
C GLY A 22 -7.07 10.97 19.15
N ILE A 23 -6.38 10.26 18.26
CA ILE A 23 -6.53 8.80 18.08
C ILE A 23 -5.35 8.03 18.62
N THR A 24 -5.50 6.76 19.02
CA THR A 24 -4.33 5.95 19.41
C THR A 24 -3.54 5.49 18.17
N SER A 25 -2.26 5.18 18.34
CA SER A 25 -1.45 4.53 17.29
C SER A 25 -2.08 3.23 16.80
N PHE A 26 -2.63 2.42 17.71
CA PHE A 26 -3.31 1.17 17.37
C PHE A 26 -4.60 1.40 16.56
N SER A 27 -5.41 2.39 16.95
CA SER A 27 -6.62 2.76 16.21
C SER A 27 -6.30 3.24 14.79
N SER A 28 -5.18 3.93 14.61
CA SER A 28 -4.72 4.39 13.29
C SER A 28 -4.43 3.24 12.32
N LEU A 29 -4.08 2.05 12.83
CA LEU A 29 -3.84 0.87 11.98
C LEU A 29 -5.09 0.33 11.31
N TRP A 30 -6.29 0.66 11.80
CA TRP A 30 -7.54 0.15 11.24
C TRP A 30 -7.73 0.60 9.78
N ASN A 31 -7.50 1.89 9.49
CA ASN A 31 -7.55 2.42 8.11
C ASN A 31 -6.54 1.70 7.19
N ILE A 32 -5.35 1.42 7.71
CA ILE A 32 -4.27 0.77 6.95
C ILE A 32 -4.62 -0.69 6.63
N LYS A 33 -5.19 -1.42 7.59
CA LYS A 33 -5.62 -2.82 7.41
C LYS A 33 -6.68 -2.94 6.31
N HIS A 34 -7.63 -2.01 6.28
CA HIS A 34 -8.67 -1.99 5.25
C HIS A 34 -8.14 -1.56 3.89
N ALA A 35 -7.40 -0.45 3.83
CA ALA A 35 -6.82 0.06 2.60
C ALA A 35 -5.96 -0.98 1.88
N LEU A 36 -5.17 -1.75 2.63
CA LEU A 36 -4.23 -2.75 2.09
C LEU A 36 -4.77 -4.19 2.13
N SER A 37 -6.03 -4.38 2.57
CA SER A 37 -6.66 -5.70 2.71
C SER A 37 -5.77 -6.72 3.44
N THR A 38 -5.14 -6.32 4.54
CA THR A 38 -4.16 -7.12 5.29
C THR A 38 -4.45 -7.14 6.79
N GLU A 39 -4.34 -8.31 7.42
CA GLU A 39 -4.53 -8.43 8.88
C GLU A 39 -3.24 -8.19 9.67
N LYS A 40 -2.08 -8.48 9.06
CA LYS A 40 -0.77 -8.46 9.71
C LYS A 40 -0.11 -7.10 9.49
N VAL A 41 -0.28 -6.22 10.47
CA VAL A 41 0.25 -4.85 10.48
C VAL A 41 0.90 -4.57 11.83
N GLY A 42 2.08 -3.96 11.83
CA GLY A 42 2.78 -3.49 13.02
C GLY A 42 3.41 -2.12 12.80
N HIS A 43 3.57 -1.33 13.85
CA HIS A 43 4.22 -0.01 13.78
C HIS A 43 5.54 0.02 14.57
N THR A 44 6.45 0.91 14.21
CA THR A 44 7.83 0.96 14.75
C THR A 44 8.01 1.87 15.96
N GLY A 45 6.92 2.36 16.54
CA GLY A 45 6.96 3.11 17.79
C GLY A 45 5.66 3.84 18.05
N THR A 46 5.09 3.63 19.23
CA THR A 46 3.85 4.26 19.67
C THR A 46 4.01 5.79 19.73
N LEU A 47 3.06 6.51 19.14
CA LEU A 47 2.76 7.90 19.44
C LEU A 47 1.60 7.97 20.43
N ASP A 48 1.73 8.85 21.43
CA ASP A 48 0.67 9.18 22.38
C ASP A 48 -0.59 9.68 21.64
N SER A 49 -1.78 9.55 22.24
CA SER A 49 -3.03 9.90 21.55
C SER A 49 -3.08 11.38 21.15
N PHE A 50 -2.61 12.28 22.02
CA PHE A 50 -2.56 13.72 21.75
C PHE A 50 -1.49 14.12 20.72
N ALA A 51 -0.56 13.24 20.41
CA ALA A 51 0.48 13.48 19.42
C ALA A 51 0.00 13.18 18.00
N ASP A 52 0.51 13.92 17.03
CA ASP A 52 0.38 13.66 15.60
C ASP A 52 1.75 13.39 14.93
N GLY A 53 1.75 13.11 13.63
CA GLY A 53 2.97 12.93 12.84
C GLY A 53 3.30 11.48 12.50
N LEU A 54 4.57 11.24 12.20
CA LEU A 54 5.01 10.07 11.43
C LEU A 54 4.88 8.77 12.23
N LEU A 55 4.16 7.81 11.65
CA LEU A 55 4.11 6.42 12.08
C LEU A 55 4.64 5.55 10.94
N VAL A 56 5.79 4.91 11.13
CA VAL A 56 6.30 3.92 10.18
C VAL A 56 5.60 2.59 10.47
N VAL A 57 4.95 2.05 9.46
CA VAL A 57 4.10 0.87 9.52
C VAL A 57 4.64 -0.20 8.58
N LEU A 58 4.67 -1.44 9.05
CA LEU A 58 5.13 -2.61 8.31
C LEU A 58 3.98 -3.62 8.21
N THR A 59 3.84 -4.25 7.06
CA THR A 59 2.79 -5.23 6.79
C THR A 59 3.36 -6.61 6.45
N GLY A 60 2.54 -7.64 6.62
CA GLY A 60 2.88 -9.00 6.23
C GLY A 60 4.15 -9.52 6.92
N SER A 61 5.06 -10.10 6.15
CA SER A 61 6.30 -10.67 6.68
C SER A 61 7.31 -9.61 7.15
N LEU A 62 7.17 -8.35 6.73
CA LEU A 62 8.06 -7.30 7.22
C LEU A 62 7.81 -6.90 8.68
N THR A 63 6.72 -7.32 9.32
CA THR A 63 6.55 -7.05 10.75
C THR A 63 7.66 -7.65 11.61
N HIS A 64 8.41 -8.63 11.10
CA HIS A 64 9.59 -9.21 11.78
C HIS A 64 10.74 -8.21 11.97
N ILE A 65 10.82 -7.15 11.17
CA ILE A 65 11.86 -6.11 11.28
C ILE A 65 11.40 -4.88 12.08
N VAL A 66 10.18 -4.86 12.62
CA VAL A 66 9.67 -3.78 13.48
C VAL A 66 10.64 -3.43 14.63
N PRO A 67 11.23 -4.38 15.38
CA PRO A 67 12.13 -4.05 16.49
C PRO A 67 13.39 -3.30 16.04
N HIS A 68 13.86 -3.55 14.81
CA HIS A 68 15.03 -2.89 14.24
C HIS A 68 14.79 -1.41 13.98
N ILE A 69 13.72 -1.07 13.25
CA ILE A 69 13.36 0.33 12.96
C ILE A 69 12.93 1.06 14.25
N THR A 70 12.37 0.33 15.22
CA THR A 70 12.08 0.88 16.57
C THR A 70 13.36 1.37 17.26
N GLY A 71 14.53 0.87 16.87
CA GLY A 71 15.83 1.30 17.35
C GLY A 71 16.33 2.66 16.83
N PHE A 72 15.78 3.16 15.72
CA PHE A 72 16.28 4.38 15.08
C PHE A 72 16.16 5.63 15.97
N ALA A 73 16.90 6.69 15.67
CA ALA A 73 16.64 8.00 16.26
C ALA A 73 15.28 8.54 15.81
N LYS A 74 14.67 9.41 16.61
CA LYS A 74 13.39 10.07 16.29
C LYS A 74 13.54 11.57 16.45
N THR A 75 12.93 12.32 15.55
CA THR A 75 12.86 13.79 15.62
C THR A 75 11.43 14.23 15.89
N TYR A 76 11.27 15.18 16.81
CA TYR A 76 10.01 15.71 17.28
C TYR A 76 10.00 17.23 17.26
N LYS A 77 8.82 17.81 17.03
CA LYS A 77 8.48 19.16 17.44
C LYS A 77 7.52 19.09 18.63
N ALA A 78 7.78 19.84 19.68
CA ALA A 78 6.98 19.83 20.91
C ALA A 78 6.68 21.25 21.37
N VAL A 79 5.39 21.55 21.58
CA VAL A 79 4.99 22.77 22.29
C VAL A 79 4.91 22.43 23.77
N VAL A 80 5.82 22.99 24.56
CA VAL A 80 5.87 22.83 26.02
C VAL A 80 5.17 24.01 26.67
N CYS A 81 4.24 23.74 27.58
CA CYS A 81 3.59 24.74 28.42
C CYS A 81 4.32 24.79 29.77
N PHE A 82 4.88 25.95 30.13
CA PHE A 82 5.50 26.20 31.42
C PHE A 82 4.57 27.01 32.34
N GLY A 83 4.61 26.71 33.63
CA GLY A 83 3.77 27.28 34.68
C GLY A 83 2.72 26.30 35.22
N LYS A 84 2.47 25.17 34.55
CA LYS A 84 1.52 24.13 34.97
C LYS A 84 2.07 22.74 34.69
N GLU A 85 1.80 21.78 35.56
CA GLU A 85 2.10 20.35 35.36
C GLU A 85 0.82 19.53 35.49
N THR A 86 0.66 18.53 34.62
CA THR A 86 -0.46 17.57 34.67
C THR A 86 0.04 16.19 35.10
N ASP A 87 -0.83 15.38 35.69
CA ASP A 87 -0.52 14.00 36.12
C ASP A 87 -0.07 13.08 34.96
N THR A 88 -0.55 13.31 33.74
CA THR A 88 -0.13 12.60 32.52
C THR A 88 1.08 13.23 31.82
N LEU A 89 1.49 14.44 32.24
CA LEU A 89 2.47 15.30 31.56
C LEU A 89 2.07 15.68 30.12
N ASP A 90 0.77 15.62 29.82
CA ASP A 90 0.15 15.99 28.55
C ASP A 90 -1.22 16.65 28.78
N PRO A 91 -1.92 17.13 27.73
CA PRO A 91 -3.17 17.90 27.90
C PRO A 91 -4.36 17.07 28.37
N SER A 92 -4.26 15.73 28.36
CA SER A 92 -5.36 14.85 28.78
C SER A 92 -5.45 14.67 30.30
N GLY A 93 -4.40 15.06 31.01
CA GLY A 93 -4.28 14.94 32.46
C GLY A 93 -4.91 16.10 33.24
N LYS A 94 -5.03 15.90 34.55
CA LYS A 94 -5.45 16.95 35.48
C LYS A 94 -4.25 17.76 35.95
N ILE A 95 -4.43 19.06 36.14
CA ILE A 95 -3.39 19.94 36.69
C ILE A 95 -3.11 19.52 38.14
N ILE A 96 -1.85 19.22 38.44
CA ILE A 96 -1.37 18.81 39.77
C ILE A 96 -0.37 19.79 40.38
N SER A 97 0.18 20.71 39.58
CA SER A 97 1.07 21.77 40.06
C SER A 97 0.93 23.02 39.21
N THR A 98 1.01 24.18 39.85
CA THR A 98 1.07 25.49 39.20
C THR A 98 2.25 26.26 39.81
N LYS A 99 3.11 26.83 38.97
CA LYS A 99 4.31 27.58 39.36
C LYS A 99 4.49 28.80 38.44
N LYS A 100 5.57 29.57 38.65
CA LYS A 100 5.93 30.68 37.76
C LYS A 100 6.16 30.18 36.33
N ALA A 101 5.75 30.98 35.35
CA ALA A 101 6.21 30.85 33.98
C ALA A 101 7.73 31.08 33.89
N VAL A 102 8.30 30.77 32.73
CA VAL A 102 9.72 30.95 32.44
C VAL A 102 9.89 32.03 31.37
N THR A 103 11.08 32.62 31.27
CA THR A 103 11.42 33.51 30.16
C THR A 103 12.10 32.75 29.02
N LYS A 104 12.19 33.37 27.85
CA LYS A 104 12.87 32.80 26.70
C LYS A 104 14.34 32.51 27.02
N GLU A 105 15.00 33.45 27.68
CA GLU A 105 16.42 33.41 28.06
C GLU A 105 16.68 32.30 29.08
N GLU A 106 15.78 32.12 30.06
CA GLU A 106 15.84 31.01 31.01
C GLU A 106 15.80 29.65 30.29
N VAL A 107 14.90 29.49 29.30
CA VAL A 107 14.81 28.26 28.50
C VAL A 107 16.07 28.05 27.68
N GLU A 108 16.52 29.05 26.92
CA GLU A 108 17.73 28.94 26.09
C GLU A 108 18.97 28.56 26.91
N ALA A 109 19.11 29.14 28.10
CA ALA A 109 20.24 28.85 29.00
C ALA A 109 20.24 27.42 29.56
N VAL A 110 19.07 26.79 29.71
CA VAL A 110 18.98 25.45 30.34
C VAL A 110 19.06 24.30 29.34
N LEU A 111 18.65 24.49 28.07
CA LEU A 111 18.64 23.41 27.07
C LEU A 111 19.97 22.64 26.91
N PRO A 112 21.16 23.27 26.99
CA PRO A 112 22.43 22.55 26.89
C PRO A 112 22.61 21.45 27.94
N GLN A 113 22.02 21.60 29.14
CA GLN A 113 22.09 20.60 30.21
C GLN A 113 21.33 19.31 29.88
N PHE A 114 20.39 19.39 28.92
CA PHE A 114 19.54 18.30 28.48
C PHE A 114 19.94 17.74 27.11
N THR A 115 21.13 18.10 26.61
CA THR A 115 21.71 17.54 25.39
C THR A 115 22.80 16.55 25.75
N GLY A 116 22.84 15.40 25.07
CA GLY A 116 23.74 14.29 25.38
C GLY A 116 23.07 13.16 26.15
N ALA A 117 23.86 12.39 26.92
CA ALA A 117 23.37 11.27 27.71
C ALA A 117 22.65 11.75 28.97
N LEU A 118 21.46 11.19 29.21
CA LEU A 118 20.63 11.50 30.37
C LEU A 118 20.08 10.22 30.99
N MET A 119 19.88 10.27 32.31
CA MET A 119 19.03 9.30 33.01
C MET A 119 17.63 9.91 33.09
N GLN A 120 16.66 9.25 32.46
CA GLN A 120 15.29 9.73 32.42
C GLN A 120 14.35 8.76 33.13
N ARG A 121 13.60 9.26 34.11
CA ARG A 121 12.44 8.55 34.65
C ARG A 121 11.26 8.68 33.68
N PRO A 122 10.74 7.57 33.12
CA PRO A 122 9.55 7.59 32.27
C PRO A 122 8.32 8.15 32.97
N PRO A 123 7.29 8.63 32.24
CA PRO A 123 6.03 9.05 32.84
C PRO A 123 5.27 7.84 33.37
N ALA A 124 4.52 8.03 34.46
CA ALA A 124 3.68 6.98 35.06
C ALA A 124 2.68 6.40 34.04
N TYR A 125 2.07 7.27 33.23
CA TYR A 125 1.24 6.88 32.08
C TYR A 125 2.11 6.56 30.86
N SER A 126 2.67 5.34 30.82
CA SER A 126 3.47 4.83 29.71
C SER A 126 3.12 3.38 29.32
N ALA A 127 3.54 2.98 28.12
CA ALA A 127 3.37 1.61 27.61
C ALA A 127 4.42 0.61 28.15
N LEU A 128 5.27 1.02 29.09
CA LEU A 128 6.23 0.14 29.74
C LEU A 128 5.50 -0.93 30.53
N HIS A 129 6.03 -2.14 30.54
CA HIS A 129 5.49 -3.21 31.38
C HIS A 129 6.24 -3.27 32.70
N VAL A 130 5.49 -3.34 33.80
CA VAL A 130 5.94 -3.60 35.16
C VAL A 130 5.22 -4.87 35.60
N ASP A 131 5.97 -5.91 35.97
CA ASP A 131 5.44 -7.23 36.35
C ASP A 131 4.41 -7.81 35.36
N GLY A 132 4.69 -7.64 34.07
CA GLY A 132 3.85 -8.17 32.97
C GLY A 132 2.59 -7.35 32.65
N LYS A 133 2.28 -6.28 33.40
CA LYS A 133 1.17 -5.34 33.12
C LYS A 133 1.72 -3.99 32.64
N ARG A 134 0.98 -3.26 31.80
CA ARG A 134 1.42 -1.91 31.40
C ARG A 134 1.29 -0.93 32.55
N ALA A 135 2.27 -0.05 32.71
CA ALA A 135 2.27 1.02 33.70
C ALA A 135 1.01 1.88 33.61
N SER A 136 0.56 2.22 32.40
CA SER A 136 -0.71 2.93 32.20
C SER A 136 -1.93 2.21 32.76
N ASP A 137 -1.94 0.87 32.73
CA ASP A 137 -3.08 0.08 33.17
C ASP A 137 -3.09 -0.03 34.70
N LEU A 138 -1.92 -0.13 35.31
CA LEU A 138 -1.72 -0.09 36.77
C LEU A 138 -2.09 1.27 37.37
N VAL A 139 -1.68 2.38 36.74
CA VAL A 139 -2.08 3.72 37.23
C VAL A 139 -3.58 3.91 37.10
N ARG A 140 -4.22 3.38 36.05
CA ARG A 140 -5.68 3.40 35.88
C ARG A 140 -6.43 2.55 36.90
N SER A 141 -5.82 1.49 37.44
CA SER A 141 -6.38 0.72 38.56
C SER A 141 -6.12 1.36 39.92
N GLY A 142 -5.47 2.53 39.97
CA GLY A 142 -5.15 3.26 41.21
C GLY A 142 -3.89 2.75 41.92
N GLU A 143 -3.12 1.87 41.28
CA GLU A 143 -1.88 1.33 41.83
C GLU A 143 -0.72 2.31 41.64
N ALA A 144 0.09 2.51 42.69
CA ALA A 144 1.29 3.33 42.59
C ALA A 144 2.35 2.61 41.76
N VAL A 145 2.79 3.22 40.65
CA VAL A 145 3.83 2.66 39.79
C VAL A 145 5.13 3.42 39.97
N GLN A 146 6.15 2.75 40.50
CA GLN A 146 7.50 3.28 40.58
C GLN A 146 8.29 2.84 39.35
N LEU A 147 8.63 3.79 38.48
CA LEU A 147 9.40 3.53 37.26
C LEU A 147 10.87 3.86 37.50
N GLU A 148 11.73 2.89 37.22
CA GLU A 148 13.19 3.05 37.23
C GLU A 148 13.66 4.00 36.13
N GLU A 149 14.73 4.74 36.43
CA GLU A 149 15.40 5.61 35.47
C GLU A 149 16.09 4.79 34.39
N ARG A 150 16.13 5.33 33.17
CA ARG A 150 16.72 4.67 32.01
C ARG A 150 17.62 5.62 31.26
N ALA A 151 18.72 5.09 30.74
CA ALA A 151 19.59 5.84 29.86
C ALA A 151 18.86 6.20 28.56
N VAL A 152 18.90 7.47 28.22
CA VAL A 152 18.43 8.05 26.95
C VAL A 152 19.49 9.00 26.44
N PHE A 153 19.41 9.33 25.16
CA PHE A 153 20.34 10.25 24.53
C PHE A 153 19.60 11.30 23.71
N ILE A 154 19.90 12.57 23.97
CA ILE A 154 19.36 13.72 23.23
C ILE A 154 20.46 14.19 22.28
N TYR A 155 20.29 13.92 20.99
CA TYR A 155 21.27 14.29 19.98
C TYR A 155 21.24 15.77 19.62
N SER A 156 20.03 16.35 19.60
CA SER A 156 19.83 17.79 19.40
C SER A 156 18.61 18.27 20.15
N LEU A 157 18.68 19.48 20.70
CA LEU A 157 17.59 20.14 21.40
C LEU A 157 17.68 21.64 21.13
N ALA A 158 16.70 22.20 20.44
CA ALA A 158 16.68 23.61 20.05
C ALA A 158 15.34 24.27 20.35
N LEU A 159 15.38 25.53 20.81
CA LEU A 159 14.22 26.41 20.89
C LEU A 159 13.99 27.05 19.52
N THR A 160 12.83 26.83 18.92
CA THR A 160 12.52 27.37 17.58
C THR A 160 11.49 28.49 17.61
N ASP A 161 10.65 28.55 18.64
CA ASP A 161 9.66 29.62 18.85
C ASP A 161 9.33 29.74 20.34
N PHE A 162 8.89 30.92 20.77
CA PHE A 162 8.54 31.19 22.17
C PHE A 162 7.43 32.23 22.30
N LEU A 163 6.44 31.93 23.14
CA LEU A 163 5.36 32.83 23.51
C LEU A 163 5.43 33.12 25.02
N PRO A 164 5.73 34.36 25.45
CA PRO A 164 5.81 34.71 26.86
C PRO A 164 4.43 34.68 27.54
N ALA A 165 4.45 34.55 28.87
CA ALA A 165 3.25 34.70 29.68
C ALA A 165 2.69 36.12 29.57
N SER A 166 1.37 36.24 29.75
CA SER A 166 0.63 37.50 29.70
C SER A 166 -0.39 37.58 30.83
N GLU A 167 -1.02 38.74 31.03
CA GLU A 167 -2.09 38.88 32.02
C GLU A 167 -3.29 37.94 31.76
N LYS A 168 -3.56 37.62 30.49
CA LYS A 168 -4.67 36.73 30.08
C LYS A 168 -4.32 35.25 30.20
N ASP A 169 -3.03 34.91 30.15
CA ASP A 169 -2.54 33.54 30.29
C ASP A 169 -1.20 33.55 31.04
N PRO A 170 -1.19 33.12 32.32
CA PRO A 170 0.02 33.15 33.14
C PRO A 170 1.04 32.06 32.75
N CYS A 171 0.78 31.27 31.70
CA CYS A 171 1.70 30.26 31.18
C CYS A 171 2.56 30.84 30.06
N SER A 172 3.78 30.32 29.91
CA SER A 172 4.64 30.59 28.74
C SER A 172 4.77 29.32 27.91
N TYR A 173 5.01 29.46 26.61
CA TYR A 173 5.05 28.35 25.67
C TYR A 173 6.33 28.34 24.86
N ALA A 174 7.01 27.20 24.81
CA ALA A 174 8.21 27.00 24.01
C ALA A 174 7.94 25.95 22.94
N LEU A 175 8.26 26.25 21.69
CA LEU A 175 8.33 25.26 20.62
C LEU A 175 9.76 24.73 20.54
N LEU A 176 9.94 23.45 20.86
CA LEU A 176 11.22 22.77 20.86
C LEU A 176 11.31 21.79 19.69
N GLU A 177 12.47 21.73 19.05
CA GLU A 177 12.84 20.67 18.10
C GLU A 177 13.86 19.73 18.75
N ILE A 178 13.51 18.44 18.83
CA ILE A 178 14.25 17.44 19.60
C ILE A 178 14.58 16.24 18.71
N THR A 179 15.85 15.85 18.61
CA THR A 179 16.26 14.56 18.05
C THR A 179 16.83 13.69 19.15
N CYS A 180 16.28 12.50 19.35
CA CYS A 180 16.61 11.65 20.49
C CYS A 180 16.65 10.14 20.15
N SER A 181 17.29 9.37 21.02
CA SER A 181 17.38 7.91 20.91
C SER A 181 16.07 7.23 21.31
N LYS A 182 15.95 5.93 21.00
CA LYS A 182 14.77 5.13 21.32
C LYS A 182 14.45 5.15 22.82
N GLY A 183 13.17 5.12 23.17
CA GLY A 183 12.73 5.06 24.57
C GLY A 183 12.72 6.41 25.30
N THR A 184 13.14 7.50 24.64
CA THR A 184 13.01 8.86 25.18
C THR A 184 11.55 9.30 25.24
N TYR A 185 11.11 9.78 26.39
CA TYR A 185 9.81 10.40 26.59
C TYR A 185 9.94 11.92 26.58
N ILE A 186 9.41 12.57 25.52
CA ILE A 186 9.39 14.03 25.40
C ILE A 186 8.59 14.67 26.55
N ARG A 187 7.56 13.99 27.05
CA ARG A 187 6.80 14.37 28.25
C ARG A 187 7.67 14.49 29.50
N SER A 188 8.50 13.48 29.77
CA SER A 188 9.46 13.52 30.88
C SER A 188 10.52 14.59 30.66
N LEU A 189 11.03 14.75 29.44
CA LEU A 189 12.01 15.78 29.10
C LEU A 189 11.49 17.20 29.45
N ALA A 190 10.25 17.51 29.07
CA ALA A 190 9.62 18.79 29.39
C ALA A 190 9.49 19.02 30.90
N ARG A 191 9.04 18.01 31.65
CA ARG A 191 8.96 18.04 33.12
C ARG A 191 10.34 18.31 33.73
N ASP A 192 11.36 17.61 33.27
CA ASP A 192 12.70 17.67 33.86
C ASP A 192 13.38 19.02 33.55
N ILE A 193 13.18 19.58 32.35
CA ILE A 193 13.56 20.97 32.01
C ILE A 193 12.88 21.97 32.95
N ALA A 194 11.57 21.84 33.15
CA ALA A 194 10.83 22.75 34.02
C ALA A 194 11.30 22.69 35.48
N LYS A 195 11.64 21.50 35.99
CA LYS A 195 12.21 21.33 37.32
C LYS A 195 13.53 22.07 37.48
N ALA A 196 14.42 21.98 36.49
CA ALA A 196 15.70 22.72 36.50
C ALA A 196 15.47 24.25 36.53
N LEU A 197 14.38 24.73 35.93
CA LEU A 197 13.97 26.14 35.93
C LEU A 197 13.13 26.55 37.15
N ASN A 198 12.95 25.68 38.15
CA ASN A 198 12.04 25.88 39.28
C ASN A 198 10.59 26.21 38.87
N SER A 199 10.16 25.70 37.71
CA SER A 199 8.81 25.80 37.16
C SER A 199 8.11 24.43 37.17
N ALA A 200 7.00 24.34 36.46
CA ALA A 200 6.17 23.16 36.23
C ALA A 200 5.83 23.12 34.74
N ALA A 201 5.77 21.94 34.11
CA ALA A 201 5.44 21.86 32.69
C ALA A 201 4.70 20.59 32.29
N PHE A 202 3.99 20.68 31.16
CA PHE A 202 3.51 19.55 30.39
C PHE A 202 3.68 19.82 28.90
N VAL A 203 3.63 18.77 28.07
CA VAL A 203 3.70 18.91 26.61
C VAL A 203 2.30 19.19 26.09
N LEU A 204 2.04 20.40 25.59
CA LEU A 204 0.75 20.81 25.06
C LEU A 204 0.44 20.13 23.71
N ALA A 205 1.44 20.05 22.83
CA ALA A 205 1.29 19.41 21.53
C ALA A 205 2.61 18.73 21.13
N LEU A 206 2.52 17.61 20.43
CA LEU A 206 3.68 16.83 20.01
C LEU A 206 3.49 16.33 18.58
N ARG A 207 4.50 16.54 17.73
CA ARG A 207 4.56 16.01 16.37
C ARG A 207 5.85 15.25 16.17
N ARG A 208 5.79 13.98 15.75
CA ARG A 208 6.98 13.27 15.27
C ARG A 208 7.21 13.57 13.80
N THR A 209 8.35 14.18 13.47
CA THR A 209 8.68 14.63 12.11
C THR A 209 9.56 13.63 11.37
N ALA A 210 10.33 12.78 12.08
CA ALA A 210 11.18 11.77 11.46
C ALA A 210 11.39 10.52 12.34
N VAL A 211 11.68 9.39 11.69
CA VAL A 211 12.13 8.13 12.29
C VAL A 211 13.31 7.60 11.46
N GLY A 212 14.53 7.79 11.95
CA GLY A 212 15.75 7.53 11.17
C GLY A 212 15.71 8.31 9.84
N PRO A 213 15.87 7.64 8.68
CA PRO A 213 15.83 8.32 7.39
C PRO A 213 14.41 8.66 6.90
N PHE A 214 13.37 8.14 7.54
CA PHE A 214 11.99 8.36 7.11
C PHE A 214 11.45 9.69 7.65
N LYS A 215 10.84 10.50 6.78
CA LYS A 215 10.30 11.80 7.14
C LYS A 215 8.77 11.83 7.04
N LEU A 216 8.18 12.77 7.77
CA LEU A 216 6.74 13.01 7.79
C LEU A 216 6.22 13.52 6.44
N GLU A 217 7.02 14.29 5.69
CA GLU A 217 6.64 14.84 4.38
C GLU A 217 6.34 13.75 3.34
N ASP A 218 6.96 12.58 3.47
CA ASP A 218 6.77 11.43 2.59
C ASP A 218 5.59 10.53 3.03
N ALA A 219 4.89 10.88 4.11
CA ALA A 219 3.85 10.04 4.68
C ALA A 219 2.50 10.23 4.00
N ALA A 220 1.74 9.14 3.89
CA ALA A 220 0.34 9.18 3.53
C ALA A 220 -0.41 10.12 4.48
N ASP A 221 -1.21 11.02 3.90
CA ASP A 221 -2.03 12.01 4.61
C ASP A 221 -1.25 13.08 5.38
N ALA A 222 0.04 13.29 5.08
CA ALA A 222 0.84 14.35 5.68
C ALA A 222 0.27 15.75 5.42
N ASP A 223 -0.33 15.95 4.24
CA ASP A 223 -1.00 17.17 3.80
C ASP A 223 -2.24 17.53 4.62
N SER A 224 -2.82 16.57 5.36
CA SER A 224 -3.98 16.82 6.23
C SER A 224 -3.59 17.41 7.59
N LEU A 225 -2.30 17.37 7.94
CA LEU A 225 -1.82 17.88 9.21
C LEU A 225 -1.65 19.41 9.15
N PRO A 226 -2.23 20.18 10.09
CA PRO A 226 -2.06 21.63 10.11
C PRO A 226 -0.62 22.00 10.47
N ASP A 227 -0.23 23.23 10.15
CA ASP A 227 1.06 23.80 10.57
C ASP A 227 1.28 23.67 12.07
N PHE A 228 2.49 23.25 12.43
CA PHE A 228 2.86 23.00 13.82
C PHE A 228 3.46 24.25 14.47
N THR A 229 2.59 25.13 14.97
CA THR A 229 2.94 26.39 15.63
C THR A 229 2.32 26.45 17.03
N ILE A 230 2.86 27.33 17.90
CA ILE A 230 2.31 27.57 19.24
C ILE A 230 0.84 28.01 19.15
N SER A 231 0.53 28.95 18.24
CA SER A 231 -0.83 29.46 18.06
C SER A 231 -1.84 28.39 17.66
N ASN A 232 -1.46 27.45 16.78
CA ASN A 232 -2.35 26.35 16.39
C ASN A 232 -2.51 25.31 17.50
N ALA A 233 -1.45 25.04 18.28
CA ALA A 233 -1.53 24.15 19.44
C ALA A 233 -2.50 24.68 20.49
N LEU A 234 -2.51 25.99 20.75
CA LEU A 234 -3.44 26.65 21.67
C LEU A 234 -4.89 26.62 21.19
N LYS A 235 -5.14 26.65 19.87
CA LYS A 235 -6.50 26.52 19.30
C LYS A 235 -7.04 25.09 19.40
N LYS A 236 -6.18 24.09 19.23
CA LYS A 236 -6.56 22.66 19.17
C LYS A 236 -7.11 22.09 20.48
N SER A 237 -6.84 22.73 21.64
CA SER A 237 -7.31 22.23 22.94
C SER A 237 -8.84 22.18 23.09
N ASN A 238 -9.61 22.68 22.10
CA ASN A 238 -11.07 22.77 22.12
C ASN A 238 -11.79 21.80 21.15
N LEU A 239 -11.10 20.87 20.47
CA LEU A 239 -11.75 19.97 19.49
C LEU A 239 -12.20 18.65 20.11
N LYS A 240 -13.46 18.27 19.83
CA LYS A 240 -14.07 16.99 20.23
C LYS A 240 -13.51 15.83 19.40
N GLU A 241 -13.45 14.65 20.00
CA GLU A 241 -13.03 13.39 19.36
C GLU A 241 -13.78 13.12 18.04
N GLU A 242 -13.05 12.76 16.98
CA GLU A 242 -13.63 12.27 15.73
C GLU A 242 -14.33 10.91 15.96
N LYS A 243 -15.51 10.75 15.35
CA LYS A 243 -16.28 9.50 15.42
C LYS A 243 -15.52 8.37 14.72
N LYS A 244 -15.31 7.26 15.44
CA LYS A 244 -14.73 6.02 14.91
C LYS A 244 -15.63 5.39 13.84
N GLY A 245 -15.01 4.79 12.83
CA GLY A 245 -15.54 3.61 12.14
C GLY A 245 -16.14 3.80 10.75
N GLN A 246 -15.97 4.97 10.12
CA GLN A 246 -16.38 5.16 8.72
C GLN A 246 -15.16 5.01 7.80
N ARG A 247 -15.35 4.30 6.68
CA ARG A 247 -14.32 4.17 5.65
C ARG A 247 -14.14 5.52 4.97
N ASP A 248 -12.91 6.00 4.95
CA ASP A 248 -12.48 7.18 4.22
C ASP A 248 -11.76 6.71 2.96
N LEU A 249 -12.49 6.68 1.83
CA LEU A 249 -11.97 6.14 0.57
C LEU A 249 -10.80 6.96 0.01
N ILE A 250 -10.76 8.27 0.30
CA ILE A 250 -9.66 9.15 -0.12
C ILE A 250 -8.40 8.78 0.67
N LEU A 251 -8.54 8.59 1.99
CA LEU A 251 -7.44 8.15 2.84
C LEU A 251 -6.97 6.74 2.45
N GLU A 252 -7.89 5.82 2.14
CA GLU A 252 -7.54 4.48 1.64
C GLU A 252 -6.70 4.56 0.35
N GLN A 253 -7.09 5.41 -0.61
CA GLN A 253 -6.32 5.62 -1.84
C GLN A 253 -4.94 6.23 -1.57
N LYS A 254 -4.84 7.23 -0.68
CA LYS A 254 -3.55 7.80 -0.27
C LYS A 254 -2.64 6.74 0.34
N ILE A 255 -3.19 5.86 1.19
CA ILE A 255 -2.45 4.75 1.80
C ILE A 255 -1.96 3.76 0.73
N GLN A 256 -2.82 3.40 -0.23
CA GLN A 256 -2.44 2.47 -1.31
C GLN A 256 -1.33 3.05 -2.20
N ASN A 257 -1.41 4.33 -2.54
CA ASN A 257 -0.40 5.02 -3.37
C ASN A 257 0.94 5.17 -2.65
N ALA A 258 0.92 5.39 -1.33
CA ALA A 258 2.13 5.56 -0.52
C ALA A 258 2.74 4.22 -0.04
N PHE A 259 2.11 3.08 -0.35
CA PHE A 259 2.60 1.78 0.06
C PHE A 259 3.86 1.40 -0.72
N MET A 260 4.95 1.13 0.00
CA MET A 260 6.23 0.74 -0.59
C MET A 260 6.47 -0.76 -0.43
N PHE A 261 6.73 -1.43 -1.55
CA PHE A 261 7.28 -2.78 -1.51
C PHE A 261 8.70 -2.76 -0.93
N PHE A 262 9.09 -3.85 -0.28
CA PHE A 262 10.46 -3.98 0.21
C PHE A 262 11.39 -4.24 -0.96
N THR A 263 12.17 -3.23 -1.32
CA THR A 263 13.19 -3.27 -2.37
C THR A 263 14.59 -3.27 -1.74
N PRO A 264 15.65 -3.59 -2.50
CA PRO A 264 17.02 -3.43 -2.02
C PRO A 264 17.32 -2.02 -1.52
N GLN A 265 16.81 -0.98 -2.20
CA GLN A 265 16.99 0.41 -1.76
C GLN A 265 16.34 0.65 -0.39
N LEU A 266 15.10 0.21 -0.22
CA LEU A 266 14.40 0.34 1.06
C LEU A 266 15.06 -0.49 2.18
N ALA A 267 15.71 -1.61 1.84
CA ALA A 267 16.52 -2.36 2.79
C ALA A 267 17.75 -1.55 3.24
N PHE A 268 18.43 -0.85 2.33
CA PHE A 268 19.52 0.07 2.70
C PHE A 268 19.04 1.24 3.55
N ASP A 269 17.87 1.82 3.24
CA ASP A 269 17.25 2.86 4.08
C ASP A 269 16.89 2.32 5.47
N CYS A 270 16.54 1.03 5.56
CA CYS A 270 16.38 0.33 6.83
C CYS A 270 17.72 -0.09 7.48
N GLY A 271 18.86 0.18 6.88
CA GLY A 271 20.19 -0.17 7.40
C GLY A 271 20.56 -1.65 7.29
N PHE A 272 19.96 -2.37 6.36
CA PHE A 272 20.34 -3.75 6.02
C PHE A 272 21.24 -3.75 4.78
N ASP A 273 22.20 -4.68 4.74
CA ASP A 273 22.81 -5.06 3.46
C ASP A 273 21.76 -5.81 2.60
N ALA A 274 22.01 -5.93 1.30
CA ALA A 274 21.09 -6.61 0.39
C ALA A 274 21.83 -7.59 -0.55
N ASP A 275 21.23 -8.76 -0.77
CA ASP A 275 21.74 -9.81 -1.65
C ASP A 275 20.65 -10.32 -2.59
N ILE A 276 21.04 -10.76 -3.77
CA ILE A 276 20.17 -11.49 -4.69
C ILE A 276 20.39 -13.00 -4.51
N LEU A 277 19.34 -13.75 -4.22
CA LEU A 277 19.32 -15.20 -4.24
C LEU A 277 19.35 -15.67 -5.70
N LYS A 278 20.24 -16.60 -6.04
CA LYS A 278 20.28 -17.18 -7.40
C LYS A 278 19.14 -18.16 -7.62
N GLU A 279 18.60 -18.19 -8.84
CA GLU A 279 17.43 -19.00 -9.20
C GLU A 279 17.54 -20.49 -8.83
N ASP A 280 18.71 -21.10 -9.08
CA ASP A 280 18.99 -22.51 -8.75
C ASP A 280 18.74 -22.89 -7.27
N TYR A 281 18.74 -21.89 -6.38
CA TYR A 281 18.59 -22.09 -4.94
C TYR A 281 17.25 -21.63 -4.37
N TYR A 282 16.28 -21.21 -5.19
CA TYR A 282 14.97 -20.74 -4.71
C TYR A 282 14.27 -21.77 -3.81
N THR A 283 14.05 -22.98 -4.32
CA THR A 283 13.39 -24.05 -3.56
C THR A 283 14.21 -24.47 -2.34
N TRP A 284 15.54 -24.46 -2.46
CA TRP A 284 16.45 -24.78 -1.37
C TRP A 284 16.30 -23.79 -0.21
N TYR A 285 16.32 -22.50 -0.55
CA TYR A 285 16.18 -21.40 0.40
C TYR A 285 14.80 -21.38 1.06
N THR A 286 13.72 -21.52 0.28
CA THR A 286 12.35 -21.49 0.82
C THR A 286 12.06 -22.66 1.76
N ASN A 287 12.74 -23.79 1.56
CA ASN A 287 12.62 -24.98 2.41
C ASN A 287 13.55 -24.94 3.64
N GLY A 288 14.24 -23.82 3.90
CA GLY A 288 15.07 -23.62 5.09
C GLY A 288 16.33 -24.49 5.12
N ARG A 289 16.83 -24.94 3.96
CA ARG A 289 18.05 -25.74 3.87
C ARG A 289 19.30 -24.90 4.19
N ALA A 290 20.39 -25.55 4.58
CA ALA A 290 21.63 -24.87 4.99
C ALA A 290 22.11 -23.83 3.97
N LEU A 291 22.50 -22.65 4.49
CA LEU A 291 22.93 -21.51 3.70
C LEU A 291 24.41 -21.59 3.35
N ALA A 292 24.76 -21.20 2.13
CA ALA A 292 26.13 -21.08 1.65
C ALA A 292 26.31 -19.78 0.87
N SER A 293 27.48 -19.15 0.98
CA SER A 293 27.75 -17.86 0.32
C SER A 293 27.54 -17.92 -1.21
N LYS A 294 27.78 -19.08 -1.84
CA LYS A 294 27.57 -19.28 -3.27
C LYS A 294 26.12 -19.12 -3.74
N MET A 295 25.15 -19.19 -2.82
CA MET A 295 23.71 -19.04 -3.11
C MET A 295 23.33 -17.61 -3.47
N PHE A 296 24.18 -16.64 -3.13
CA PHE A 296 23.87 -15.22 -3.18
C PHE A 296 24.80 -14.47 -4.13
N VAL A 297 24.28 -13.42 -4.75
CA VAL A 297 25.03 -12.37 -5.42
C VAL A 297 24.94 -11.13 -4.53
N ARG A 298 26.08 -10.72 -3.96
CA ARG A 298 26.18 -9.57 -3.07
C ARG A 298 25.90 -8.28 -3.87
N LEU A 299 24.90 -7.49 -3.46
CA LEU A 299 24.68 -6.20 -4.09
C LEU A 299 25.74 -5.19 -3.62
N PRO A 300 25.99 -4.13 -4.42
CA PRO A 300 26.80 -3.01 -3.96
C PRO A 300 26.26 -2.49 -2.64
N LYS A 301 27.17 -2.16 -1.74
CA LYS A 301 26.81 -1.67 -0.42
C LYS A 301 26.08 -0.33 -0.56
N GLY A 302 24.98 -0.18 0.17
CA GLY A 302 24.09 0.98 0.09
C GLY A 302 24.75 2.33 0.40
N PRO A 303 24.01 3.44 0.26
CA PRO A 303 24.50 4.78 0.58
C PRO A 303 24.91 4.88 2.07
N GLU A 304 25.83 5.79 2.36
CA GLU A 304 26.18 6.13 3.74
C GLU A 304 25.18 7.16 4.26
N TYR A 305 24.75 7.00 5.51
CA TYR A 305 23.85 7.94 6.16
C TYR A 305 24.63 8.67 7.23
N THR A 306 24.36 9.96 7.39
CA THR A 306 24.80 10.69 8.58
C THR A 306 23.91 10.23 9.74
N VAL A 307 24.46 9.36 10.58
CA VAL A 307 23.80 8.88 11.79
C VAL A 307 24.40 9.55 13.01
N LEU A 308 23.54 9.83 13.98
CA LEU A 308 23.94 10.35 15.27
C LEU A 308 24.22 9.15 16.17
N GLU A 309 25.46 9.00 16.59
CA GLU A 309 25.90 7.88 17.41
C GLU A 309 26.39 8.29 18.78
N GLU A 310 26.26 7.34 19.69
CA GLU A 310 26.74 7.42 21.07
C GLU A 310 28.17 6.84 21.08
N GLU A 311 29.18 7.69 21.25
CA GLU A 311 30.57 7.22 21.38
C GLU A 311 31.01 7.29 22.85
N ALA A 312 31.43 6.14 23.41
CA ALA A 312 31.94 6.06 24.77
C ALA A 312 33.34 6.66 24.85
N LYS A 313 33.50 7.82 25.51
CA LYS A 313 34.82 8.25 25.98
C LYS A 313 35.21 7.48 27.25
N GLN A 314 36.51 7.23 27.41
CA GLN A 314 37.15 6.79 28.67
C GLN A 314 37.12 7.89 29.75
N SER A 315 35.97 8.49 30.03
CA SER A 315 35.81 9.45 31.14
C SER A 315 34.47 9.22 31.85
N PRO A 316 34.36 9.54 33.15
CA PRO A 316 33.29 9.03 34.01
C PRO A 316 31.86 9.47 33.65
N LEU A 317 31.69 10.42 32.72
CA LEU A 317 30.41 11.12 32.48
C LEU A 317 30.13 11.55 31.02
N GLY A 318 30.79 11.03 29.98
CA GLY A 318 30.68 11.63 28.63
C GLY A 318 30.42 10.67 27.47
N LEU A 319 29.15 10.48 27.08
CA LEU A 319 28.79 10.14 25.71
C LEU A 319 28.62 11.46 24.94
N THR A 320 29.37 11.67 23.86
CA THR A 320 29.21 12.82 22.96
C THR A 320 28.47 12.39 21.69
N ALA A 321 27.57 13.24 21.19
CA ALA A 321 26.90 13.01 19.92
C ALA A 321 27.92 13.18 18.80
N LEU A 322 28.21 12.12 18.06
CA LEU A 322 29.02 12.21 16.85
C LEU A 322 28.09 12.07 15.64
N GLN A 323 28.16 13.04 14.75
CA GLN A 323 27.67 12.86 13.39
C GLN A 323 28.67 11.99 12.66
N VAL A 324 28.33 10.72 12.48
CA VAL A 324 29.16 9.79 11.71
C VAL A 324 28.45 9.51 10.41
N THR A 325 29.07 9.90 9.30
CA THR A 325 28.66 9.39 7.99
C THR A 325 29.19 7.97 7.88
N ARG A 326 28.31 6.99 8.09
CA ARG A 326 28.64 5.58 7.88
C ARG A 326 27.42 4.80 7.44
N ARG A 327 27.64 3.59 6.93
CA ARG A 327 26.54 2.64 6.76
C ARG A 327 26.01 2.23 8.12
N LEU A 328 24.69 2.23 8.26
CA LEU A 328 24.00 1.51 9.32
C LEU A 328 24.45 0.04 9.24
N LYS A 329 25.38 -0.39 10.12
CA LYS A 329 25.89 -1.76 10.11
C LYS A 329 24.93 -2.64 10.89
N THR A 330 24.34 -3.61 10.21
CA THR A 330 23.69 -4.75 10.85
C THR A 330 24.43 -6.03 10.45
N ASP A 331 24.29 -7.06 11.26
CA ASP A 331 24.67 -8.43 10.90
C ASP A 331 23.64 -9.06 9.94
N ARG A 332 22.64 -8.30 9.48
CA ARG A 332 21.49 -8.80 8.73
C ARG A 332 21.56 -8.36 7.27
N ILE A 333 21.17 -9.29 6.41
CA ILE A 333 21.17 -9.11 4.96
C ILE A 333 19.77 -9.43 4.45
N ALA A 334 19.14 -8.47 3.80
CA ALA A 334 17.90 -8.63 3.09
C ALA A 334 18.15 -9.40 1.80
N VAL A 335 17.47 -10.52 1.62
CA VAL A 335 17.59 -11.40 0.46
C VAL A 335 16.42 -11.15 -0.48
N PHE A 336 16.71 -10.97 -1.75
CA PHE A 336 15.73 -10.78 -2.81
C PHE A 336 15.85 -11.87 -3.87
N TYR A 337 14.74 -12.26 -4.49
CA TYR A 337 14.78 -13.05 -5.71
C TYR A 337 15.33 -12.19 -6.86
N GLU A 338 15.79 -12.81 -7.94
CA GLU A 338 16.23 -12.08 -9.15
C GLU A 338 15.10 -11.25 -9.79
N SER A 339 13.84 -11.50 -9.43
CA SER A 339 12.69 -10.66 -9.81
C SER A 339 12.58 -9.35 -9.02
N GLY A 340 13.45 -9.13 -8.01
CA GLY A 340 13.37 -8.02 -7.07
C GLY A 340 12.41 -8.25 -5.89
N ASP A 341 11.65 -9.34 -5.89
CA ASP A 341 10.76 -9.71 -4.78
C ASP A 341 11.56 -10.02 -3.52
N PHE A 342 11.08 -9.58 -2.36
CA PHE A 342 11.70 -9.90 -1.09
C PHE A 342 11.54 -11.38 -0.72
N ALA A 343 12.66 -12.10 -0.57
CA ALA A 343 12.72 -13.52 -0.26
C ALA A 343 12.86 -13.79 1.24
N GLY A 344 13.40 -12.85 2.02
CA GLY A 344 13.56 -12.99 3.46
C GLY A 344 14.83 -12.33 3.98
N MET A 345 15.18 -12.64 5.21
CA MET A 345 16.32 -12.04 5.91
C MET A 345 17.25 -13.15 6.41
N ILE A 346 18.55 -12.96 6.19
CA ILE A 346 19.60 -13.82 6.75
C ILE A 346 20.48 -13.01 7.70
N SER A 347 21.16 -13.68 8.62
CA SER A 347 22.20 -13.10 9.47
C SER A 347 23.57 -13.66 9.08
N CYS A 348 24.60 -12.83 9.22
CA CYS A 348 26.00 -13.14 8.99
C CYS A 348 26.79 -12.78 10.26
N ALA A 349 26.88 -13.75 11.18
CA ALA A 349 27.72 -13.68 12.37
C ALA A 349 28.96 -14.57 12.16
N GLU A 350 30.16 -14.05 12.46
CA GLU A 350 31.42 -14.82 12.38
C GLU A 350 31.64 -15.56 11.04
N LYS A 351 31.24 -14.92 9.92
CA LYS A 351 31.27 -15.49 8.55
C LYS A 351 30.34 -16.71 8.32
N LYS A 352 29.44 -17.01 9.25
CA LYS A 352 28.43 -18.07 9.12
C LYS A 352 27.07 -17.46 8.79
N LEU A 353 26.42 -18.00 7.76
CA LEU A 353 25.08 -17.58 7.35
C LEU A 353 24.00 -18.40 8.08
N SER A 354 22.97 -17.72 8.58
CA SER A 354 21.78 -18.33 9.19
C SER A 354 20.51 -17.60 8.77
N TYR A 355 19.37 -18.28 8.80
CA TYR A 355 18.09 -17.63 8.53
C TYR A 355 17.66 -16.78 9.72
N ALA A 356 17.28 -15.53 9.47
CA ALA A 356 16.48 -14.76 10.43
C ALA A 356 14.99 -15.03 10.20
N PHE A 357 14.51 -14.94 8.95
CA PHE A 357 13.20 -15.43 8.53
C PHE A 357 13.12 -15.56 7.00
N VAL A 358 12.20 -16.39 6.52
CA VAL A 358 11.96 -16.62 5.09
C VAL A 358 10.57 -16.13 4.71
N VAL A 359 10.46 -15.49 3.54
CA VAL A 359 9.19 -15.13 2.91
C VAL A 359 8.94 -16.13 1.79
N GLN A 360 7.85 -16.88 1.89
CA GLN A 360 7.45 -17.72 0.77
C GLN A 360 7.19 -16.85 -0.45
N LYS A 361 7.76 -17.22 -1.59
CA LYS A 361 7.47 -16.56 -2.86
C LYS A 361 5.96 -16.55 -3.03
N ALA A 362 5.35 -15.36 -3.03
CA ALA A 362 3.97 -15.23 -3.42
C ALA A 362 3.82 -15.86 -4.81
N LYS A 363 2.76 -16.66 -5.03
CA LYS A 363 2.47 -17.14 -6.39
C LYS A 363 2.23 -15.89 -7.26
N ALA A 364 3.19 -15.59 -8.13
CA ALA A 364 3.27 -14.45 -9.07
C ALA A 364 3.40 -13.04 -8.45
N LEU A 365 4.24 -12.21 -9.09
CA LEU A 365 4.43 -10.76 -8.86
C LEU A 365 3.09 -9.99 -8.87
N PRO A 366 2.97 -8.82 -8.21
CA PRO A 366 1.80 -7.97 -8.34
C PRO A 366 1.68 -7.46 -9.77
N TYR A 367 0.59 -7.85 -10.42
CA TYR A 367 0.14 -7.30 -11.69
C TYR A 367 0.25 -5.75 -11.72
N ARG A 368 0.95 -5.19 -12.72
CA ARG A 368 1.04 -3.72 -12.90
C ARG A 368 0.23 -3.25 -14.11
N GLN A 369 -0.62 -2.25 -13.91
CA GLN A 369 -1.24 -1.50 -15.00
C GLN A 369 -0.32 -0.33 -15.41
N ILE A 370 -0.09 -0.16 -16.71
CA ILE A 370 0.77 0.90 -17.28
C ILE A 370 -0.05 1.62 -18.36
N SER A 371 -0.11 2.95 -18.33
CA SER A 371 -0.77 3.72 -19.39
C SER A 371 0.08 3.77 -20.67
N TRP A 372 -0.55 3.97 -21.83
CA TRP A 372 0.20 4.21 -23.07
C TRP A 372 1.15 5.41 -22.94
N GLN A 373 0.72 6.48 -22.28
CA GLN A 373 1.53 7.68 -22.10
C GLN A 373 2.82 7.40 -21.32
N GLU A 374 2.77 6.59 -20.26
CA GLU A 374 3.96 6.14 -19.54
C GLU A 374 4.93 5.37 -20.43
N VAL A 375 4.43 4.53 -21.34
CA VAL A 375 5.27 3.80 -22.30
C VAL A 375 6.02 4.78 -23.20
N VAL A 376 5.32 5.73 -23.82
CA VAL A 376 5.93 6.70 -24.75
C VAL A 376 6.92 7.64 -24.04
N GLN A 377 6.64 8.01 -22.79
CA GLN A 377 7.54 8.81 -21.95
C GLN A 377 8.77 8.05 -21.44
N GLY A 378 8.86 6.74 -21.71
CA GLY A 378 10.00 5.92 -21.27
C GLY A 378 9.94 5.53 -19.79
N ASN A 379 8.77 5.65 -19.14
CA ASN A 379 8.54 5.25 -17.75
C ASN A 379 8.22 3.75 -17.60
N PHE A 380 8.38 2.98 -18.67
CA PHE A 380 8.32 1.53 -18.60
C PHE A 380 9.50 0.99 -17.76
N PRO A 381 9.27 0.03 -16.83
CA PRO A 381 10.33 -0.43 -15.93
C PRO A 381 11.60 -0.86 -16.67
N LEU A 382 12.71 -0.20 -16.32
CA LEU A 382 13.98 -0.38 -17.03
C LEU A 382 14.48 -1.83 -16.98
N GLU A 383 14.27 -2.52 -15.86
CA GLU A 383 14.56 -3.95 -15.70
C GLU A 383 13.81 -4.80 -16.73
N TRP A 384 12.51 -4.53 -16.90
CA TRP A 384 11.65 -5.29 -17.80
C TRP A 384 12.04 -5.02 -19.25
N ARG A 385 12.31 -3.76 -19.60
CA ARG A 385 12.83 -3.37 -20.92
C ARG A 385 14.15 -4.05 -21.25
N LYS A 386 15.08 -4.14 -20.29
CA LYS A 386 16.40 -4.78 -20.48
C LYS A 386 16.30 -6.29 -20.63
N LYS A 387 15.48 -6.95 -19.81
CA LYS A 387 15.26 -8.40 -19.86
C LYS A 387 14.45 -8.82 -21.09
N GLY A 388 13.52 -7.97 -21.49
CA GLY A 388 12.62 -8.14 -22.61
C GLY A 388 11.24 -8.66 -22.21
N CYS A 389 10.26 -8.39 -23.07
CA CYS A 389 8.87 -8.75 -22.83
C CYS A 389 8.31 -9.65 -23.95
N ALA A 390 7.43 -10.56 -23.55
CA ALA A 390 6.52 -11.30 -24.40
C ALA A 390 5.14 -10.64 -24.32
N LEU A 391 4.58 -10.26 -25.47
CA LEU A 391 3.35 -9.48 -25.55
C LEU A 391 2.31 -10.18 -26.42
N THR A 392 1.06 -9.83 -26.16
CA THR A 392 -0.08 -10.00 -27.07
C THR A 392 -0.92 -8.71 -27.02
N VAL A 393 -1.54 -8.34 -28.13
CA VAL A 393 -2.21 -7.05 -28.32
C VAL A 393 -3.65 -7.26 -28.74
N GLY A 394 -4.59 -6.61 -28.08
CA GLY A 394 -5.99 -6.63 -28.55
C GLY A 394 -7.00 -6.09 -27.56
N SER A 395 -8.28 -6.12 -27.95
CA SER A 395 -9.36 -5.72 -27.04
C SER A 395 -9.47 -6.65 -25.83
N PHE A 396 -9.17 -7.95 -25.99
CA PHE A 396 -9.31 -8.96 -24.92
C PHE A 396 -10.67 -8.93 -24.24
N ASP A 397 -11.67 -8.51 -25.00
CA ASP A 397 -12.99 -8.10 -24.56
C ASP A 397 -13.69 -9.16 -23.69
N GLY A 398 -13.64 -10.44 -24.11
CA GLY A 398 -14.18 -11.54 -23.31
C GLY A 398 -13.16 -12.38 -22.53
N VAL A 399 -11.84 -12.18 -22.70
CA VAL A 399 -10.79 -13.12 -22.23
C VAL A 399 -11.22 -14.60 -22.41
N HIS A 400 -11.76 -14.92 -23.59
CA HIS A 400 -12.37 -16.22 -23.90
C HIS A 400 -11.30 -17.26 -24.27
N LEU A 401 -11.69 -18.50 -24.57
CA LEU A 401 -10.73 -19.58 -24.88
C LEU A 401 -9.73 -19.20 -26.00
N GLY A 402 -10.19 -18.50 -27.04
CA GLY A 402 -9.29 -17.92 -28.06
C GLY A 402 -8.25 -16.93 -27.51
N HIS A 403 -8.65 -16.02 -26.60
CA HIS A 403 -7.69 -15.12 -25.92
C HIS A 403 -6.78 -15.87 -24.95
N GLN A 404 -7.28 -16.93 -24.30
CA GLN A 404 -6.47 -17.77 -23.43
C GLN A 404 -5.36 -18.47 -24.20
N ALA A 405 -5.61 -18.94 -25.43
CA ALA A 405 -4.56 -19.50 -26.29
C ALA A 405 -3.45 -18.48 -26.61
N LEU A 406 -3.80 -17.21 -26.85
CA LEU A 406 -2.83 -16.13 -27.02
C LEU A 406 -2.02 -15.88 -25.74
N LEU A 407 -2.70 -15.80 -24.60
CA LEU A 407 -2.07 -15.61 -23.29
C LEU A 407 -1.16 -16.78 -22.94
N ASP A 408 -1.57 -18.02 -23.19
CA ASP A 408 -0.78 -19.23 -22.97
C ASP A 408 0.51 -19.21 -23.80
N SER A 409 0.44 -18.71 -25.05
CA SER A 409 1.62 -18.51 -25.88
C SER A 409 2.60 -17.49 -25.29
N VAL A 410 2.10 -16.38 -24.73
CA VAL A 410 2.91 -15.38 -24.02
C VAL A 410 3.48 -15.97 -22.71
N LEU A 411 2.68 -16.72 -21.96
CA LEU A 411 3.07 -17.34 -20.70
C LEU A 411 4.13 -18.43 -20.87
N ALA A 412 4.09 -19.16 -22.00
CA ALA A 412 5.07 -20.18 -22.33
C ALA A 412 6.49 -19.62 -22.49
N GLN A 413 6.63 -18.32 -22.76
CA GLN A 413 7.93 -17.69 -22.92
C GLN A 413 8.74 -17.67 -21.63
N LYS A 414 9.84 -18.42 -21.64
CA LYS A 414 10.81 -18.44 -20.55
C LYS A 414 11.66 -17.17 -20.62
N ASN A 415 12.06 -16.65 -19.46
CA ASN A 415 12.98 -15.52 -19.34
C ASN A 415 12.51 -14.15 -19.86
N LEU A 416 11.26 -14.00 -20.32
CA LEU A 416 10.64 -12.71 -20.66
C LEU A 416 9.60 -12.31 -19.61
N TYR A 417 9.35 -11.00 -19.46
CA TYR A 417 8.16 -10.52 -18.73
C TYR A 417 6.91 -10.67 -19.60
N LYS A 418 5.81 -11.08 -18.99
CA LYS A 418 4.54 -11.36 -19.67
C LYS A 418 3.69 -10.12 -19.61
N GLY A 419 3.28 -9.62 -20.76
CA GLY A 419 2.47 -8.42 -20.86
C GLY A 419 1.27 -8.62 -21.76
N LEU A 420 0.19 -7.96 -21.41
CA LEU A 420 -0.95 -7.72 -22.28
C LEU A 420 -0.91 -6.26 -22.75
N VAL A 421 -1.20 -5.99 -24.02
CA VAL A 421 -1.55 -4.65 -24.49
C VAL A 421 -3.05 -4.65 -24.79
N THR A 422 -3.80 -3.80 -24.10
CA THR A 422 -5.25 -3.72 -24.24
C THR A 422 -5.75 -2.29 -24.13
N PHE A 423 -7.06 -2.11 -24.19
CA PHE A 423 -7.71 -0.80 -24.33
C PHE A 423 -8.72 -0.57 -23.21
N THR A 424 -8.86 0.70 -22.80
CA THR A 424 -9.83 1.13 -21.79
C THR A 424 -11.26 0.80 -22.25
N ASN A 425 -11.56 1.08 -23.51
CA ASN A 425 -12.78 0.67 -24.21
C ASN A 425 -12.39 -0.19 -25.42
N SER A 426 -13.24 -1.12 -25.84
CA SER A 426 -13.00 -1.84 -27.08
C SER A 426 -12.88 -0.90 -28.27
N VAL A 427 -12.01 -1.25 -29.22
CA VAL A 427 -11.82 -0.51 -30.50
C VAL A 427 -13.16 -0.32 -31.25
N ARG A 428 -14.13 -1.20 -30.99
CA ARG A 428 -15.46 -1.16 -31.61
C ARG A 428 -16.44 -0.19 -30.94
N SER A 429 -16.08 0.45 -29.82
CA SER A 429 -16.99 1.34 -29.09
C SER A 429 -17.40 2.58 -29.89
N SER A 430 -16.67 2.92 -30.95
CA SER A 430 -17.00 3.99 -31.90
C SER A 430 -17.87 3.53 -33.09
N GLU A 431 -18.23 2.25 -33.19
CA GLU A 431 -19.09 1.73 -34.25
C GLU A 431 -20.58 1.97 -33.92
N ASN A 432 -21.39 2.38 -34.91
CA ASN A 432 -22.83 2.67 -34.73
C ASN A 432 -23.67 1.48 -34.19
N ASN A 433 -23.15 0.26 -34.30
CA ASN A 433 -23.80 -0.97 -33.83
C ASN A 433 -23.09 -1.58 -32.60
N TYR A 434 -22.37 -0.78 -31.81
CA TYR A 434 -21.68 -1.28 -30.62
C TYR A 434 -22.67 -1.70 -29.54
N GLU A 435 -22.60 -2.98 -29.13
CA GLU A 435 -23.57 -3.61 -28.23
C GLU A 435 -23.02 -3.83 -26.81
N GLY A 436 -21.88 -3.20 -26.49
CA GLY A 436 -21.13 -3.40 -25.25
C GLY A 436 -20.03 -4.46 -25.36
N ASP A 437 -19.13 -4.42 -24.39
CA ASP A 437 -18.06 -5.39 -24.17
C ASP A 437 -18.60 -6.63 -23.44
N VAL A 438 -17.94 -7.78 -23.61
CA VAL A 438 -18.24 -9.01 -22.89
C VAL A 438 -17.85 -8.88 -21.41
N LEU A 439 -16.77 -8.16 -21.09
CA LEU A 439 -16.31 -7.90 -19.72
C LEU A 439 -16.00 -6.42 -19.51
N SER A 440 -16.12 -5.96 -18.26
CA SER A 440 -15.54 -4.69 -17.87
C SER A 440 -14.00 -4.71 -17.93
N LEU A 441 -13.38 -3.53 -17.98
CA LEU A 441 -11.91 -3.43 -17.86
C LEU A 441 -11.43 -4.06 -16.55
N ARG A 442 -12.11 -3.82 -15.42
CA ARG A 442 -11.77 -4.40 -14.11
C ARG A 442 -11.74 -5.93 -14.16
N GLN A 443 -12.77 -6.55 -14.74
CA GLN A 443 -12.86 -8.01 -14.91
C GLN A 443 -11.79 -8.54 -15.87
N LYS A 444 -11.54 -7.84 -16.98
CA LYS A 444 -10.49 -8.20 -17.93
C LYS A 444 -9.14 -8.27 -17.24
N LEU A 445 -8.76 -7.22 -16.52
CA LEU A 445 -7.47 -7.12 -15.86
C LEU A 445 -7.31 -8.12 -14.70
N SER A 446 -8.40 -8.51 -14.02
CA SER A 446 -8.34 -9.52 -12.96
C SER A 446 -8.13 -10.95 -13.48
N LEU A 447 -8.48 -11.21 -14.75
CA LEU A 447 -8.37 -12.52 -15.38
C LEU A 447 -7.06 -12.73 -16.15
N VAL A 448 -6.25 -11.69 -16.33
CA VAL A 448 -5.04 -11.74 -17.14
C VAL A 448 -3.86 -12.19 -16.28
N PRO A 449 -3.28 -13.38 -16.52
CA PRO A 449 -2.21 -13.96 -15.71
C PRO A 449 -0.81 -13.40 -16.08
N CYS A 450 -0.72 -12.13 -16.45
CA CYS A 450 0.51 -11.48 -16.90
C CYS A 450 1.20 -10.73 -15.75
N ASN A 451 2.48 -10.38 -15.96
CA ASN A 451 3.21 -9.49 -15.05
C ASN A 451 2.67 -8.05 -15.11
N PHE A 452 2.15 -7.63 -16.27
CA PHE A 452 1.59 -6.30 -16.45
C PHE A 452 0.55 -6.26 -17.58
N ALA A 453 -0.22 -5.16 -17.64
CA ALA A 453 -0.96 -4.76 -18.82
C ALA A 453 -0.66 -3.29 -19.18
N ILE A 454 -0.43 -3.04 -20.46
CA ILE A 454 -0.43 -1.71 -21.05
C ILE A 454 -1.87 -1.40 -21.45
N VAL A 455 -2.48 -0.40 -20.83
CA VAL A 455 -3.85 0.03 -21.10
C VAL A 455 -3.81 1.33 -21.90
N ILE A 456 -4.35 1.26 -23.10
CA ILE A 456 -4.36 2.36 -24.07
C ILE A 456 -5.73 3.03 -24.05
N ASP A 457 -5.73 4.34 -23.88
CA ASP A 457 -6.89 5.19 -24.15
C ASP A 457 -6.85 5.61 -25.63
N PHE A 458 -7.94 5.40 -26.35
CA PHE A 458 -8.00 5.58 -27.81
C PHE A 458 -8.13 7.08 -28.16
N SER A 459 -7.01 7.81 -28.05
CA SER A 459 -6.96 9.20 -28.49
C SER A 459 -6.94 9.30 -30.02
N GLU A 460 -7.38 10.45 -30.55
CA GLU A 460 -7.32 10.72 -31.99
C GLU A 460 -5.88 10.61 -32.51
N ASP A 461 -4.91 11.12 -31.76
CA ASP A 461 -3.49 11.02 -32.09
C ASP A 461 -3.00 9.56 -32.10
N PHE A 462 -3.42 8.75 -31.12
CA PHE A 462 -3.08 7.33 -31.09
C PHE A 462 -3.64 6.58 -32.30
N SER A 463 -4.89 6.86 -32.68
CA SER A 463 -5.56 6.20 -33.81
C SER A 463 -4.85 6.41 -35.16
N ARG A 464 -4.07 7.49 -35.28
CA ARG A 464 -3.30 7.88 -36.47
C ARG A 464 -1.91 7.23 -36.54
N ILE A 465 -1.47 6.53 -35.51
CA ILE A 465 -0.17 5.84 -35.49
C ILE A 465 -0.20 4.67 -36.50
N GLU A 466 0.75 4.64 -37.43
CA GLU A 466 0.91 3.51 -38.34
C GLU A 466 1.27 2.22 -37.58
N GLY A 467 0.76 1.08 -38.02
CA GLY A 467 0.93 -0.16 -37.25
C GLY A 467 2.39 -0.62 -37.16
N SER A 468 3.19 -0.37 -38.19
CA SER A 468 4.64 -0.62 -38.14
C SER A 468 5.35 0.25 -37.09
N GLN A 469 4.94 1.52 -36.96
CA GLN A 469 5.44 2.44 -35.95
C GLN A 469 5.01 1.99 -34.54
N PHE A 470 3.76 1.57 -34.38
CA PHE A 470 3.26 1.02 -33.11
C PHE A 470 4.11 -0.17 -32.64
N ILE A 471 4.40 -1.13 -33.52
CA ILE A 471 5.27 -2.27 -33.19
C ILE A 471 6.69 -1.82 -32.84
N ARG A 472 7.27 -0.88 -33.60
CA ARG A 472 8.59 -0.30 -33.28
C ARG A 472 8.60 0.35 -31.89
N MET A 473 7.52 1.02 -31.50
CA MET A 473 7.39 1.62 -30.17
C MET A 473 7.36 0.56 -29.07
N LEU A 474 6.65 -0.56 -29.25
CA LEU A 474 6.66 -1.67 -28.28
C LEU A 474 8.06 -2.28 -28.12
N ILE A 475 8.80 -2.43 -29.22
CA ILE A 475 10.20 -2.90 -29.17
C ILE A 475 11.07 -1.88 -28.44
N GLN A 476 11.00 -0.62 -28.86
CA GLN A 476 11.85 0.44 -28.34
C GLN A 476 11.58 0.71 -26.86
N HIS A 477 10.32 0.92 -26.47
CA HIS A 477 9.94 1.38 -25.14
C HIS A 477 9.69 0.25 -24.14
N CYS A 478 9.18 -0.91 -24.60
CA CYS A 478 8.87 -2.04 -23.72
C CYS A 478 9.92 -3.16 -23.79
N GLY A 479 10.86 -3.12 -24.75
CA GLY A 479 11.81 -4.21 -24.96
C GLY A 479 11.12 -5.48 -25.47
N MET A 480 10.07 -5.35 -26.28
CA MET A 480 9.36 -6.51 -26.83
C MET A 480 10.32 -7.41 -27.62
N ARG A 481 10.31 -8.71 -27.31
CA ARG A 481 11.10 -9.75 -28.00
C ARG A 481 10.23 -10.86 -28.58
N PHE A 482 9.02 -11.02 -28.07
CA PHE A 482 8.07 -12.02 -28.52
C PHE A 482 6.68 -11.40 -28.65
N LEU A 483 5.98 -11.73 -29.73
CA LEU A 483 4.61 -11.29 -30.00
C LEU A 483 3.75 -12.49 -30.42
N ALA A 484 2.66 -12.74 -29.70
CA ALA A 484 1.66 -13.75 -30.07
C ALA A 484 0.36 -13.09 -30.51
N GLU A 485 -0.10 -13.40 -31.72
CA GLU A 485 -1.34 -12.88 -32.29
C GLU A 485 -2.14 -13.94 -33.05
N GLY A 486 -3.44 -13.70 -33.20
CA GLY A 486 -4.35 -14.57 -33.95
C GLY A 486 -4.34 -14.31 -35.45
N ASN A 487 -4.97 -15.20 -36.21
CA ASN A 487 -5.05 -15.14 -37.68
C ASN A 487 -5.75 -13.89 -38.24
N ASP A 488 -6.65 -13.28 -37.48
CA ASP A 488 -7.38 -12.07 -37.87
C ASP A 488 -6.79 -10.78 -37.30
N PHE A 489 -5.60 -10.85 -36.71
CA PHE A 489 -4.96 -9.70 -36.09
C PHE A 489 -4.67 -8.58 -37.10
N LYS A 490 -5.05 -7.36 -36.73
CA LYS A 490 -4.73 -6.13 -37.44
C LYS A 490 -4.49 -4.99 -36.45
N CYS A 491 -3.55 -4.11 -36.75
CA CYS A 491 -3.30 -2.92 -35.93
C CYS A 491 -2.85 -1.68 -36.73
N GLY A 492 -2.86 -0.53 -36.05
CA GLY A 492 -2.45 0.76 -36.59
C GLY A 492 -3.50 1.47 -37.44
N TYR A 493 -3.15 2.67 -37.92
CA TYR A 493 -4.01 3.52 -38.73
C TYR A 493 -4.61 2.75 -39.91
N LYS A 494 -5.95 2.78 -40.01
CA LYS A 494 -6.75 2.05 -41.00
C LYS A 494 -6.44 0.54 -41.07
N ALA A 495 -6.02 -0.06 -39.96
CA ALA A 495 -5.70 -1.49 -39.87
C ALA A 495 -4.60 -1.94 -40.86
N GLY A 496 -3.64 -1.06 -41.16
CA GLY A 496 -2.60 -1.27 -42.19
C GLY A 496 -1.52 -2.30 -41.83
N CYS A 497 -1.39 -2.70 -40.57
CA CYS A 497 -0.48 -3.77 -40.17
C CYS A 497 -1.27 -5.08 -39.97
N THR A 498 -1.07 -6.03 -40.87
CA THR A 498 -1.69 -7.36 -40.87
C THR A 498 -0.71 -8.43 -40.40
N VAL A 499 -1.16 -9.67 -40.27
CA VAL A 499 -0.30 -10.84 -40.00
C VAL A 499 0.86 -10.97 -41.01
N ASP A 500 0.64 -10.70 -42.30
CA ASP A 500 1.71 -10.78 -43.30
C ASP A 500 2.72 -9.63 -43.17
N THR A 501 2.24 -8.43 -42.83
CA THR A 501 3.10 -7.30 -42.46
C THR A 501 3.93 -7.65 -41.22
N LEU A 502 3.33 -8.27 -40.20
CA LEU A 502 4.03 -8.69 -38.98
C LEU A 502 5.09 -9.76 -39.23
N LYS A 503 4.82 -10.74 -40.10
CA LYS A 503 5.81 -11.76 -40.51
C LYS A 503 7.03 -11.14 -41.20
N THR A 504 6.85 -10.02 -41.88
CA THR A 504 7.95 -9.27 -42.52
C THR A 504 8.68 -8.44 -41.46
N LEU A 505 7.95 -7.67 -40.66
CA LEU A 505 8.51 -6.85 -39.58
C LEU A 505 9.26 -7.66 -38.53
N SER A 506 8.83 -8.89 -38.22
CA SER A 506 9.50 -9.75 -37.25
C SER A 506 10.92 -10.11 -37.68
N LYS A 507 11.11 -10.37 -38.98
CA LYS A 507 12.42 -10.61 -39.58
C LYS A 507 13.27 -9.35 -39.60
N ASP A 508 12.68 -8.23 -40.00
CA ASP A 508 13.41 -6.95 -40.14
C ASP A 508 13.82 -6.35 -38.79
N LEU A 509 13.00 -6.52 -37.75
CA LEU A 509 13.19 -5.91 -36.43
C LEU A 509 13.70 -6.89 -35.37
N GLY A 510 13.83 -8.17 -35.71
CA GLY A 510 14.47 -9.17 -34.85
C GLY A 510 13.67 -9.56 -33.61
N PHE A 511 12.35 -9.72 -33.73
CA PHE A 511 11.51 -10.29 -32.66
C PHE A 511 10.86 -11.60 -33.12
N GLU A 512 10.57 -12.49 -32.17
CA GLU A 512 9.85 -13.73 -32.44
C GLU A 512 8.35 -13.46 -32.58
N PHE A 513 7.75 -13.91 -33.68
CA PHE A 513 6.33 -13.77 -33.92
C PHE A 513 5.68 -15.16 -33.97
N ASN A 514 4.73 -15.41 -33.08
CA ASN A 514 3.95 -16.64 -33.06
C ASN A 514 2.51 -16.37 -33.51
N LEU A 515 2.11 -17.05 -34.57
CA LEU A 515 0.73 -17.01 -35.06
C LEU A 515 -0.05 -18.12 -34.36
N VAL A 516 -1.06 -17.75 -33.58
CA VAL A 516 -1.86 -18.68 -32.79
C VAL A 516 -3.12 -19.07 -33.54
N ASP A 517 -3.36 -20.37 -33.64
CA ASP A 517 -4.52 -20.93 -34.32
C ASP A 517 -5.83 -20.59 -33.61
N ASP A 518 -6.90 -20.56 -34.40
CA ASP A 518 -8.24 -20.30 -33.87
C ASP A 518 -8.73 -21.46 -33.01
N VAL A 519 -9.27 -21.13 -31.84
CA VAL A 519 -9.95 -22.11 -31.00
C VAL A 519 -11.36 -22.35 -31.55
N ILE A 520 -11.69 -23.62 -31.80
CA ILE A 520 -12.99 -24.06 -32.31
C ILE A 520 -13.79 -24.74 -31.20
N VAL A 521 -15.04 -24.32 -31.00
CA VAL A 521 -15.99 -24.94 -30.09
C VAL A 521 -17.30 -25.17 -30.84
N GLU A 522 -17.76 -26.41 -30.87
CA GLU A 522 -18.98 -26.83 -31.60
C GLU A 522 -18.92 -26.47 -33.10
N GLY A 523 -17.76 -26.72 -33.73
CA GLY A 523 -17.58 -26.53 -35.18
C GLY A 523 -17.35 -25.09 -35.64
N GLU A 524 -17.48 -24.11 -34.74
CA GLU A 524 -17.30 -22.69 -35.05
C GLU A 524 -16.22 -22.03 -34.19
N ARG A 525 -15.61 -20.97 -34.73
CA ARG A 525 -14.58 -20.17 -34.05
C ARG A 525 -15.12 -19.52 -32.77
N VAL A 526 -14.32 -19.56 -31.70
CA VAL A 526 -14.58 -18.80 -30.47
C VAL A 526 -14.27 -17.32 -30.72
N SER A 527 -15.24 -16.44 -30.52
CA SER A 527 -15.06 -14.99 -30.67
C SER A 527 -15.95 -14.19 -29.72
N SER A 528 -15.55 -12.96 -29.37
CA SER A 528 -16.39 -12.05 -28.58
C SER A 528 -17.75 -11.78 -29.20
N SER A 529 -17.86 -11.75 -30.55
CA SER A 529 -19.16 -11.58 -31.23
C SER A 529 -20.11 -12.75 -30.95
N ARG A 530 -19.61 -13.98 -31.00
CA ARG A 530 -20.40 -15.19 -30.71
C ARG A 530 -20.83 -15.25 -29.24
N ILE A 531 -19.96 -14.79 -28.32
CA ILE A 531 -20.29 -14.69 -26.89
C ILE A 531 -21.34 -13.61 -26.64
N ARG A 532 -21.22 -12.42 -27.25
CA ARG A 532 -22.26 -11.39 -27.18
C ARG A 532 -23.61 -11.91 -27.62
N GLN A 533 -23.65 -12.61 -28.76
CA GLN A 533 -24.89 -13.21 -29.26
C GLN A 533 -25.48 -14.22 -28.28
N ALA A 534 -24.65 -15.11 -27.72
CA ALA A 534 -25.08 -16.07 -26.71
C ALA A 534 -25.66 -15.37 -25.46
N VAL A 535 -24.98 -14.36 -24.93
CA VAL A 535 -25.46 -13.57 -23.78
C VAL A 535 -26.79 -12.89 -24.11
N LYS A 536 -26.92 -12.25 -25.27
CA LYS A 536 -28.18 -11.59 -25.70
C LYS A 536 -29.35 -12.57 -25.78
N GLN A 537 -29.10 -13.77 -26.26
CA GLN A 537 -30.08 -14.85 -26.35
C GLN A 537 -30.30 -15.58 -25.01
N ALA A 538 -29.65 -15.13 -23.93
CA ALA A 538 -29.63 -15.78 -22.62
C ALA A 538 -29.12 -17.23 -22.64
N ASP A 539 -28.33 -17.61 -23.64
CA ASP A 539 -27.63 -18.90 -23.72
C ASP A 539 -26.32 -18.83 -22.92
N PHE A 540 -26.46 -18.85 -21.59
CA PHE A 540 -25.32 -18.81 -20.68
C PHE A 540 -24.51 -20.12 -20.68
N VAL A 541 -25.08 -21.22 -21.19
CA VAL A 541 -24.36 -22.49 -21.37
C VAL A 541 -23.33 -22.35 -22.48
N LEU A 542 -23.74 -21.85 -23.65
CA LEU A 542 -22.82 -21.58 -24.74
C LEU A 542 -21.81 -20.50 -24.35
N ALA A 543 -22.25 -19.40 -23.72
CA ALA A 543 -21.34 -18.37 -23.25
C ALA A 543 -20.26 -18.95 -22.31
N GLN A 544 -20.64 -19.81 -21.37
CA GLN A 544 -19.70 -20.47 -20.46
C GLN A 544 -18.71 -21.39 -21.20
N LYS A 545 -19.18 -22.18 -22.17
CA LYS A 545 -18.32 -23.04 -22.99
C LYS A 545 -17.27 -22.23 -23.75
N LEU A 546 -17.67 -21.09 -24.34
CA LEU A 546 -16.79 -20.21 -25.12
C LEU A 546 -15.81 -19.42 -24.23
N LEU A 547 -16.24 -19.02 -23.03
CA LEU A 547 -15.43 -18.26 -22.07
C LEU A 547 -14.50 -19.14 -21.22
N GLY A 548 -14.81 -20.44 -21.09
CA GLY A 548 -14.18 -21.34 -20.12
C GLY A 548 -14.60 -21.07 -18.66
N ARG A 549 -15.56 -20.16 -18.44
CA ARG A 549 -16.07 -19.76 -17.12
C ARG A 549 -17.49 -19.19 -17.26
N PRO A 550 -18.31 -19.21 -16.20
CA PRO A 550 -19.63 -18.58 -16.22
C PRO A 550 -19.57 -17.10 -16.63
N TYR A 551 -20.60 -16.64 -17.33
CA TYR A 551 -20.74 -15.23 -17.66
C TYR A 551 -21.10 -14.42 -16.41
N ALA A 552 -20.38 -13.33 -16.16
CA ALA A 552 -20.61 -12.47 -15.01
C ALA A 552 -20.63 -11.00 -15.39
N TYR A 553 -21.61 -10.27 -14.90
CA TYR A 553 -21.79 -8.84 -15.10
C TYR A 553 -21.16 -8.05 -13.94
N ASP A 554 -20.35 -7.04 -14.25
CA ASP A 554 -19.71 -6.18 -13.25
C ASP A 554 -20.69 -5.17 -12.67
N THR A 555 -20.95 -5.27 -11.36
CA THR A 555 -21.85 -4.35 -10.64
C THR A 555 -21.10 -3.34 -9.78
N SER A 556 -19.76 -3.34 -9.79
CA SER A 556 -18.94 -2.53 -8.88
C SER A 556 -19.12 -1.01 -9.02
N ALA A 557 -19.56 -0.55 -10.20
CA ALA A 557 -19.85 0.86 -10.48
C ALA A 557 -21.35 1.21 -10.38
N LEU A 558 -22.22 0.25 -10.10
CA LEU A 558 -23.66 0.49 -10.05
C LEU A 558 -24.09 1.10 -8.71
N ALA A 559 -24.92 2.13 -8.79
CA ALA A 559 -25.62 2.70 -7.64
C ALA A 559 -27.02 2.09 -7.54
N PHE A 560 -27.18 1.15 -6.59
CA PHE A 560 -28.48 0.54 -6.33
C PHE A 560 -29.37 1.44 -5.48
N THR A 561 -30.64 1.52 -5.87
CA THR A 561 -31.73 2.19 -5.14
C THR A 561 -32.81 1.18 -4.77
N GLN A 562 -33.30 1.24 -3.54
CA GLN A 562 -34.39 0.39 -3.07
C GLN A 562 -35.72 0.76 -3.74
N GLU A 563 -36.46 -0.25 -4.23
CA GLU A 563 -37.76 -0.04 -4.90
C GLU A 563 -38.95 -0.28 -3.96
N LYS A 564 -39.05 -1.47 -3.34
CA LYS A 564 -40.14 -1.87 -2.41
C LYS A 564 -39.68 -2.92 -1.40
N GLU A 565 -40.15 -2.78 -0.17
CA GLU A 565 -39.85 -3.67 0.97
C GLU A 565 -40.80 -4.87 1.02
N SER A 566 -40.27 -6.08 1.21
CA SER A 566 -41.05 -7.27 1.60
C SER A 566 -40.48 -7.85 2.91
N ALA A 567 -41.28 -8.63 3.64
CA ALA A 567 -40.97 -9.05 5.01
C ALA A 567 -39.65 -9.86 5.21
N ALA A 568 -38.96 -10.26 4.12
CA ALA A 568 -37.69 -11.00 4.19
C ALA A 568 -36.65 -10.62 3.10
N SER A 569 -37.00 -9.84 2.08
CA SER A 569 -36.11 -9.47 0.97
C SER A 569 -36.59 -8.17 0.29
N VAL A 570 -35.70 -7.48 -0.39
CA VAL A 570 -35.96 -6.18 -1.02
C VAL A 570 -35.50 -6.22 -2.47
N TRP A 571 -36.34 -5.70 -3.36
CA TRP A 571 -35.92 -5.40 -4.73
C TRP A 571 -35.16 -4.08 -4.72
N VAL A 572 -33.94 -4.12 -5.25
CA VAL A 572 -33.14 -2.94 -5.56
C VAL A 572 -32.99 -2.82 -7.07
N SER A 573 -32.83 -1.62 -7.58
CA SER A 573 -32.57 -1.37 -8.98
C SER A 573 -31.40 -0.44 -9.21
N ALA A 574 -30.74 -0.59 -10.35
CA ALA A 574 -29.67 0.29 -10.79
C ALA A 574 -29.83 0.60 -12.27
N THR A 575 -29.63 1.87 -12.63
CA THR A 575 -29.54 2.29 -14.03
C THR A 575 -28.20 1.85 -14.60
N LEU A 576 -28.25 1.22 -15.77
CA LEU A 576 -27.10 0.64 -16.44
C LEU A 576 -26.50 1.67 -17.41
N THR A 577 -25.26 2.06 -17.14
CA THR A 577 -24.46 2.90 -18.02
C THR A 577 -23.66 1.98 -18.94
N GLY A 578 -24.31 1.55 -20.03
CA GLY A 578 -23.88 0.49 -20.92
C GLY A 578 -22.38 0.53 -21.29
N GLN A 579 -21.63 -0.42 -20.73
CA GLN A 579 -20.30 -0.80 -21.21
C GLN A 579 -20.16 -2.31 -21.38
N GLN A 580 -20.93 -3.12 -20.64
CA GLN A 580 -20.93 -4.58 -20.75
C GLN A 580 -22.27 -5.09 -21.33
N VAL A 581 -22.23 -6.11 -22.18
CA VAL A 581 -23.38 -6.73 -22.83
C VAL A 581 -24.30 -7.38 -21.80
N LEU A 582 -25.60 -7.30 -22.02
CA LEU A 582 -26.62 -7.92 -21.17
C LEU A 582 -27.54 -8.82 -22.00
N PRO A 583 -28.20 -9.80 -21.36
CA PRO A 583 -29.30 -10.50 -22.01
C PRO A 583 -30.46 -9.54 -22.29
N HIS A 584 -31.42 -9.99 -23.10
CA HIS A 584 -32.66 -9.26 -23.34
C HIS A 584 -33.47 -9.03 -22.05
N ASP A 585 -34.47 -8.15 -22.10
CA ASP A 585 -35.34 -7.91 -20.95
C ASP A 585 -36.02 -9.21 -20.51
N GLY A 586 -36.00 -9.48 -19.20
CA GLY A 586 -36.48 -10.75 -18.67
C GLY A 586 -36.06 -11.03 -17.24
N MET A 587 -36.56 -12.14 -16.69
CA MET A 587 -36.22 -12.64 -15.36
C MET A 587 -35.14 -13.71 -15.45
N TYR A 588 -34.09 -13.54 -14.66
CA TYR A 588 -32.91 -14.38 -14.64
C TYR A 588 -32.60 -14.87 -13.24
N THR A 589 -31.92 -16.00 -13.19
CA THR A 589 -31.29 -16.49 -11.98
C THR A 589 -29.82 -16.10 -12.01
N VAL A 590 -29.35 -15.41 -10.97
CA VAL A 590 -27.96 -15.01 -10.84
C VAL A 590 -27.37 -15.54 -9.53
N THR A 591 -26.06 -15.69 -9.51
CA THR A 591 -25.31 -15.93 -8.29
C THR A 591 -24.29 -14.82 -8.05
N PHE A 592 -24.02 -14.53 -6.80
CA PHE A 592 -22.95 -13.62 -6.39
C PHE A 592 -22.24 -14.13 -5.15
N SER A 593 -21.01 -13.67 -4.93
CA SER A 593 -20.25 -14.00 -3.73
C SER A 593 -20.36 -12.89 -2.70
N LEU A 594 -20.73 -13.25 -1.48
CA LEU A 594 -20.74 -12.35 -0.33
C LEU A 594 -20.16 -13.09 0.88
N ASP A 595 -19.13 -12.52 1.52
CA ASP A 595 -18.48 -13.09 2.71
C ASP A 595 -18.05 -14.57 2.56
N GLY A 596 -17.60 -14.95 1.35
CA GLY A 596 -17.17 -16.31 1.02
C GLY A 596 -18.31 -17.32 0.77
N SER A 597 -19.58 -16.87 0.82
CA SER A 597 -20.74 -17.68 0.47
C SER A 597 -21.28 -17.30 -0.89
N VAL A 598 -21.71 -18.28 -1.69
CA VAL A 598 -22.39 -18.05 -2.96
C VAL A 598 -23.88 -17.94 -2.69
N VAL A 599 -24.47 -16.79 -2.99
CA VAL A 599 -25.90 -16.53 -2.88
C VAL A 599 -26.52 -16.66 -4.26
N LYS A 600 -27.63 -17.38 -4.37
CA LYS A 600 -28.43 -17.51 -5.59
C LYS A 600 -29.69 -16.68 -5.42
N THR A 601 -29.98 -15.80 -6.38
CA THR A 601 -31.13 -14.89 -6.31
C THR A 601 -31.75 -14.62 -7.68
N ALA A 602 -32.89 -13.93 -7.68
CA ALA A 602 -33.55 -13.44 -8.88
C ALA A 602 -32.99 -12.06 -9.29
N CYS A 603 -32.83 -11.88 -10.60
CA CYS A 603 -32.45 -10.64 -11.24
C CYS A 603 -33.45 -10.37 -12.38
N SER A 604 -33.91 -9.14 -12.55
CA SER A 604 -34.70 -8.72 -13.71
C SER A 604 -33.92 -7.70 -14.52
N ILE A 605 -33.97 -7.80 -15.84
CA ILE A 605 -33.50 -6.76 -16.75
C ILE A 605 -34.72 -6.13 -17.43
N SER A 606 -34.81 -4.80 -17.42
CA SER A 606 -35.93 -4.05 -18.01
C SER A 606 -35.46 -2.80 -18.76
N ASP A 607 -36.44 -2.11 -19.37
CA ASP A 607 -36.28 -0.84 -20.07
C ASP A 607 -35.34 -0.91 -21.28
N GLY A 608 -35.34 -2.04 -21.97
CA GLY A 608 -34.46 -2.31 -23.11
C GLY A 608 -33.01 -2.45 -22.69
N GLY A 609 -32.75 -3.20 -21.60
CA GLY A 609 -31.42 -3.41 -21.05
C GLY A 609 -30.83 -2.21 -20.30
N LYS A 610 -31.67 -1.27 -19.83
CA LYS A 610 -31.23 -0.03 -19.16
C LYS A 610 -31.38 -0.07 -17.66
N THR A 611 -32.17 -0.99 -17.12
CA THR A 611 -32.40 -1.11 -15.69
C THR A 611 -32.18 -2.54 -15.26
N LEU A 612 -31.35 -2.73 -14.24
CA LEU A 612 -31.15 -4.03 -13.58
C LEU A 612 -31.83 -3.99 -12.22
N HIS A 613 -32.70 -4.95 -11.98
CA HIS A 613 -33.35 -5.18 -10.69
C HIS A 613 -32.75 -6.43 -10.05
N LEU A 614 -32.44 -6.38 -8.77
CA LEU A 614 -31.85 -7.48 -8.04
C LEU A 614 -32.60 -7.70 -6.74
N LEU A 615 -32.96 -8.96 -6.46
CA LEU A 615 -33.54 -9.34 -5.18
C LEU A 615 -32.41 -9.62 -4.18
N VAL A 616 -32.35 -8.85 -3.09
CA VAL A 616 -31.34 -8.96 -2.03
C VAL A 616 -31.99 -8.93 -0.65
N LYS A 617 -31.24 -9.14 0.42
CA LYS A 617 -31.80 -8.95 1.78
C LYS A 617 -32.12 -7.50 2.09
N ASP A 618 -31.20 -6.60 1.74
CA ASP A 618 -31.30 -5.16 1.97
C ASP A 618 -30.40 -4.39 0.99
N GLU A 619 -30.56 -3.06 0.91
CA GLU A 619 -29.77 -2.19 0.03
C GLU A 619 -28.26 -2.23 0.34
N ALA A 620 -27.87 -2.49 1.60
CA ALA A 620 -26.48 -2.55 2.00
C ALA A 620 -25.78 -3.82 1.47
N GLU A 621 -26.52 -4.92 1.34
CA GLU A 621 -26.07 -6.14 0.67
C GLU A 621 -25.77 -5.86 -0.81
N ALA A 622 -26.69 -5.21 -1.53
CA ALA A 622 -26.51 -4.89 -2.95
C ALA A 622 -25.26 -4.05 -3.22
N LYS A 623 -24.97 -3.06 -2.38
CA LYS A 623 -23.77 -2.20 -2.46
C LYS A 623 -22.44 -2.95 -2.32
N ARG A 624 -22.46 -4.18 -1.82
CA ARG A 624 -21.26 -5.02 -1.63
C ARG A 624 -21.06 -6.04 -2.74
N ILE A 625 -22.04 -6.19 -3.63
CA ILE A 625 -21.98 -7.13 -4.75
C ILE A 625 -21.13 -6.49 -5.84
N GLN A 626 -20.02 -7.14 -6.17
CA GLN A 626 -19.12 -6.64 -7.22
C GLN A 626 -19.35 -7.30 -8.57
N GLU A 627 -19.94 -8.49 -8.62
CA GLU A 627 -20.22 -9.23 -9.84
C GLU A 627 -21.49 -10.10 -9.68
N LEU A 628 -22.30 -10.15 -10.73
CA LEU A 628 -23.47 -11.03 -10.86
C LEU A 628 -23.21 -12.08 -11.93
N THR A 629 -23.05 -13.33 -11.51
CA THR A 629 -22.88 -14.47 -12.43
C THR A 629 -24.24 -14.97 -12.89
N PHE A 630 -24.49 -14.94 -14.21
CA PHE A 630 -25.72 -15.47 -14.78
C PHE A 630 -25.68 -16.99 -14.81
N VAL A 631 -26.73 -17.61 -14.28
CA VAL A 631 -26.85 -19.07 -14.20
C VAL A 631 -27.83 -19.54 -15.26
N SER A 632 -27.47 -20.58 -16.01
CA SER A 632 -28.44 -21.25 -16.86
C SER A 632 -29.54 -21.86 -15.98
N LEU A 633 -30.80 -21.63 -16.32
CA LEU A 633 -31.86 -22.51 -15.85
C LEU A 633 -31.52 -23.91 -16.37
N SER A 634 -31.32 -24.88 -15.47
CA SER A 634 -31.32 -26.28 -15.88
C SER A 634 -32.69 -26.56 -16.49
N ALA A 635 -32.71 -27.05 -17.73
CA ALA A 635 -33.92 -27.58 -18.34
C ALA A 635 -34.54 -28.69 -17.47
#